data_AF-A0A1R1X4P9-F1
#
_entry.id   AF-A0A1R1X4P9-F1
#
_cell.length_a   1.000
_cell.length_b   1.000
_cell.length_c   1.000
_cell.angle_alpha   90.00
_cell.angle_beta   90.00
_cell.angle_gamma   90.00
#
_symmetry.space_group_name_H-M   'P 1'
#
loop_
_entity.id
_entity.type
_entity.pdbx_description
1 polymer ?
#
loop_
_entity_poly.entity_id
_entity_poly.type
_entity_poly.pdbx_seq_one_letter_code
_entity_poly.pdbx_strand_id
1 'polypeptide(L)'
;AWFKNENVGMMAINDSFLIESFIYRILKLNFRSENYYIDLIELFHEVTYQTELGQMVDLITSPTSVNLDLFNLDKHHFIVKYKTSFYSFYMPVALALLLCGEKDNKKIFDISRDILVPMGVYFQVQDDYLDLYGDVKLTGKVGTDIKDNKCSWLVIKALEKCDSNQRKILDLHYGKKSDADELVVKKLYQDLDIQGVFQQYAEKTESTLRDLINKVDSSEINPEIFSSFLNKISHRQK
;
A
#
# COMPACT_ATOMS: atom_id res chain seq x y z
N ALA A 1 3.20 15.25 -11.55
CA ALA A 1 2.09 15.36 -10.58
C ALA A 1 1.19 16.52 -11.00
N TRP A 2 -0.12 16.39 -10.82
CA TRP A 2 -1.11 17.38 -11.29
C TRP A 2 -0.84 18.80 -10.78
N PHE A 3 -0.56 18.95 -9.48
CA PHE A 3 -0.27 20.25 -8.84
C PHE A 3 1.01 20.96 -9.35
N LYS A 4 1.88 20.26 -10.11
CA LYS A 4 3.10 20.86 -10.70
C LYS A 4 2.83 21.54 -12.04
N ASN A 5 1.63 21.43 -12.60
CA ASN A 5 1.26 22.16 -13.81
C ASN A 5 1.13 23.67 -13.49
N GLU A 6 1.81 24.52 -14.27
CA GLU A 6 1.88 25.97 -14.08
C GLU A 6 0.51 26.65 -13.98
N ASN A 7 -0.49 26.12 -14.70
CA ASN A 7 -1.84 26.69 -14.72
C ASN A 7 -2.77 26.12 -13.62
N VAL A 8 -2.30 25.17 -12.82
CA VAL A 8 -3.10 24.48 -11.80
C VAL A 8 -2.67 24.88 -10.40
N GLY A 9 -1.40 24.69 -10.06
CA GLY A 9 -0.87 24.95 -8.71
C GLY A 9 -1.69 24.27 -7.60
N MET A 10 -2.02 25.01 -6.55
CA MET A 10 -2.78 24.50 -5.39
C MET A 10 -4.30 24.39 -5.64
N MET A 11 -4.82 24.83 -6.79
CA MET A 11 -6.20 24.50 -7.18
C MET A 11 -6.43 22.98 -7.25
N ALA A 12 -5.34 22.21 -7.42
CA ALA A 12 -5.32 20.75 -7.34
C ALA A 12 -5.98 20.17 -6.08
N ILE A 13 -6.01 20.91 -4.95
CA ILE A 13 -6.71 20.48 -3.73
C ILE A 13 -8.24 20.46 -3.95
N ASN A 14 -8.79 21.50 -4.59
CA ASN A 14 -10.20 21.50 -4.94
C ASN A 14 -10.50 20.47 -6.03
N ASP A 15 -9.59 20.30 -6.99
CA ASP A 15 -9.74 19.28 -8.04
C ASP A 15 -9.85 17.86 -7.46
N SER A 16 -9.13 17.54 -6.37
CA SER A 16 -9.30 16.23 -5.71
C SER A 16 -10.69 16.03 -5.13
N PHE A 17 -11.30 17.07 -4.54
CA PHE A 17 -12.68 16.98 -4.04
C PHE A 17 -13.69 16.79 -5.18
N LEU A 18 -13.44 17.40 -6.34
CA LEU A 18 -14.27 17.20 -7.53
C LEU A 18 -14.16 15.77 -8.07
N ILE A 19 -12.95 15.20 -8.09
CA ILE A 19 -12.72 13.80 -8.50
C ILE A 19 -13.49 12.85 -7.60
N GLU A 20 -13.42 13.02 -6.28
CA GLU A 20 -14.19 12.22 -5.33
C GLU A 20 -15.70 12.42 -5.54
N SER A 21 -16.16 13.67 -5.72
CA SER A 21 -17.56 13.99 -5.99
C SER A 21 -18.09 13.28 -7.26
N PHE A 22 -17.24 13.08 -8.28
CA PHE A 22 -17.65 12.36 -9.48
C PHE A 22 -17.97 10.90 -9.22
N ILE A 23 -17.32 10.25 -8.25
CA ILE A 23 -17.64 8.88 -7.84
C ILE A 23 -19.13 8.79 -7.47
N TYR A 24 -19.58 9.63 -6.53
CA TYR A 24 -20.96 9.61 -6.04
C TYR A 24 -21.97 10.03 -7.11
N ARG A 25 -21.58 10.91 -8.03
CA ARG A 25 -22.42 11.25 -9.20
C ARG A 25 -22.61 10.04 -10.12
N ILE A 26 -21.53 9.31 -10.42
CA ILE A 26 -21.59 8.09 -11.24
C ILE A 26 -22.43 7.03 -10.54
N LEU A 27 -22.22 6.80 -9.25
CA LEU A 27 -23.00 5.82 -8.47
C LEU A 27 -24.49 6.15 -8.50
N LYS A 28 -24.85 7.41 -8.23
CA LYS A 28 -26.25 7.86 -8.24
C LYS A 28 -26.90 7.76 -9.62
N LEU A 29 -26.17 8.08 -10.70
CA LEU A 29 -26.74 8.05 -12.05
C LEU A 29 -27.04 6.62 -12.53
N ASN A 30 -26.19 5.66 -12.15
CA ASN A 30 -26.25 4.30 -12.69
C ASN A 30 -26.91 3.29 -11.74
N PHE A 31 -26.79 3.47 -10.43
CA PHE A 31 -27.15 2.42 -9.45
C PHE A 31 -28.21 2.84 -8.44
N ARG A 32 -28.74 4.07 -8.46
CA ARG A 32 -29.69 4.56 -7.41
C ARG A 32 -30.94 3.71 -7.21
N SER A 33 -31.32 2.90 -8.21
CA SER A 33 -32.50 2.05 -8.19
C SER A 33 -32.18 0.60 -7.81
N GLU A 34 -30.89 0.26 -7.71
CA GLU A 34 -30.43 -1.07 -7.32
C GLU A 34 -30.62 -1.29 -5.81
N ASN A 35 -30.95 -2.52 -5.42
CA ASN A 35 -31.19 -2.86 -4.02
C ASN A 35 -29.92 -2.85 -3.14
N TYR A 36 -28.74 -2.73 -3.76
CA TYR A 36 -27.41 -2.64 -3.14
C TYR A 36 -26.79 -1.23 -3.26
N TYR A 37 -27.56 -0.22 -3.70
CA TYR A 37 -27.06 1.14 -3.89
C TYR A 37 -26.44 1.74 -2.61
N ILE A 38 -27.10 1.55 -1.47
CA ILE A 38 -26.60 2.06 -0.19
C ILE A 38 -25.32 1.34 0.21
N ASP A 39 -25.25 0.03 0.01
CA ASP A 39 -24.04 -0.76 0.28
C ASP A 39 -22.84 -0.29 -0.55
N LEU A 40 -23.05 0.13 -1.81
CA LEU A 40 -21.99 0.74 -2.62
C LEU A 40 -21.51 2.06 -2.00
N ILE A 41 -22.44 2.94 -1.63
CA ILE A 41 -22.12 4.25 -1.05
C ILE A 41 -21.36 4.07 0.27
N GLU A 42 -21.83 3.19 1.14
CA GLU A 42 -21.20 2.88 2.41
C GLU A 42 -19.80 2.29 2.22
N LEU A 43 -19.62 1.36 1.28
CA LEU A 43 -18.31 0.79 0.97
C LEU A 43 -17.32 1.85 0.46
N PHE A 44 -17.76 2.78 -0.40
CA PHE A 44 -16.91 3.89 -0.85
C PHE A 44 -16.52 4.81 0.29
N HIS A 45 -17.45 5.18 1.17
CA HIS A 45 -17.13 6.04 2.32
C HIS A 45 -16.22 5.35 3.32
N GLU A 46 -16.48 4.09 3.68
CA GLU A 46 -15.66 3.35 4.64
C GLU A 46 -14.23 3.17 4.13
N VAL A 47 -14.05 2.79 2.86
CA VAL A 47 -12.71 2.61 2.29
C VAL A 47 -11.98 3.94 2.13
N THR A 48 -12.70 5.03 1.82
CA THR A 48 -12.11 6.38 1.77
C THR A 48 -11.62 6.79 3.16
N TYR A 49 -12.45 6.64 4.19
CA TYR A 49 -12.09 6.92 5.57
C TYR A 49 -10.87 6.10 6.03
N GLN A 50 -10.87 4.80 5.74
CA GLN A 50 -9.73 3.92 6.01
C GLN A 50 -8.45 4.42 5.32
N THR A 51 -8.54 4.80 4.05
CA THR A 51 -7.40 5.31 3.28
C THR A 51 -6.86 6.61 3.87
N GLU A 52 -7.74 7.53 4.25
CA GLU A 52 -7.39 8.80 4.89
C GLU A 52 -6.74 8.60 6.27
N LEU A 53 -7.23 7.65 7.08
CA LEU A 53 -6.59 7.27 8.34
C LEU A 53 -5.17 6.74 8.11
N GLY A 54 -5.00 5.84 7.15
CA GLY A 54 -3.68 5.33 6.79
C GLY A 54 -2.73 6.44 6.33
N GLN A 55 -3.24 7.36 5.51
CA GLN A 55 -2.49 8.53 5.04
C GLN A 55 -2.13 9.49 6.19
N MET A 56 -3.03 9.71 7.14
CA MET A 56 -2.75 10.52 8.33
C MET A 56 -1.61 9.91 9.15
N VAL A 57 -1.66 8.60 9.41
CA VAL A 57 -0.60 7.91 10.17
C VAL A 57 0.74 7.94 9.42
N ASP A 58 0.74 7.81 8.09
CA ASP A 58 1.94 7.94 7.26
C ASP A 58 2.60 9.32 7.42
N LEU A 59 1.79 10.39 7.40
CA LEU A 59 2.26 11.76 7.53
C LEU A 59 2.81 12.08 8.93
N ILE A 60 2.11 11.68 10.01
CA ILE A 60 2.57 11.96 11.38
C ILE A 60 3.76 11.08 11.78
N THR A 61 3.91 9.90 11.17
CA THR A 61 5.06 9.02 11.41
C THR A 61 6.31 9.54 10.69
N SER A 62 6.15 10.36 9.66
CA SER A 62 7.24 10.95 8.87
C SER A 62 7.37 12.48 9.11
N PRO A 63 7.56 12.95 10.36
CA PRO A 63 7.61 14.38 10.65
C PRO A 63 8.85 15.05 10.04
N THR A 64 8.83 16.38 9.98
CA THR A 64 9.95 17.19 9.46
C THR A 64 11.25 16.98 10.24
N SER A 65 11.15 16.69 11.54
CA SER A 65 12.29 16.25 12.36
C SER A 65 12.38 14.73 12.36
N VAL A 66 13.44 14.18 11.75
CA VAL A 66 13.66 12.73 11.70
C VAL A 66 13.74 12.13 13.10
N ASN A 67 12.91 11.12 13.37
CA ASN A 67 12.94 10.33 14.58
C ASN A 67 12.64 8.86 14.24
N LEU A 68 13.70 8.06 14.12
CA LEU A 68 13.60 6.65 13.72
C LEU A 68 13.04 5.76 14.83
N ASP A 69 13.00 6.21 16.09
CA ASP A 69 12.35 5.45 17.18
C ASP A 69 10.82 5.39 17.02
N LEU A 70 10.27 6.25 16.16
CA LEU A 70 8.87 6.16 15.77
C LEU A 70 8.61 5.04 14.77
N PHE A 71 9.64 4.46 14.14
CA PHE A 71 9.45 3.43 13.12
C PHE A 71 9.40 2.04 13.74
N ASN A 72 8.36 1.29 13.41
CA ASN A 72 8.24 -0.10 13.78
C ASN A 72 7.27 -0.82 12.83
N LEU A 73 7.32 -2.15 12.87
CA LEU A 73 6.53 -2.98 11.98
C LEU A 73 5.01 -2.81 12.20
N ASP A 74 4.56 -2.56 13.43
CA ASP A 74 3.12 -2.38 13.72
C ASP A 74 2.56 -1.12 13.06
N LYS A 75 3.31 -0.01 13.12
CA LYS A 75 2.93 1.25 12.46
C LYS A 75 3.00 1.13 10.95
N HIS A 76 4.04 0.51 10.40
CA HIS A 76 4.10 0.22 8.96
C HIS A 76 2.92 -0.63 8.53
N HIS A 77 2.63 -1.71 9.25
CA HIS A 77 1.50 -2.57 8.96
C HIS A 77 0.17 -1.82 9.01
N PHE A 78 -0.03 -0.95 10.01
CA PHE A 78 -1.21 -0.09 10.08
C PHE A 78 -1.30 0.84 8.87
N ILE A 79 -0.23 1.58 8.57
CA ILE A 79 -0.17 2.50 7.43
C ILE A 79 -0.54 1.76 6.16
N VAL A 80 0.17 0.66 5.86
CA VAL A 80 -0.01 -0.08 4.62
C VAL A 80 -1.40 -0.70 4.51
N LYS A 81 -1.89 -1.33 5.59
CA LYS A 81 -3.23 -1.95 5.62
C LYS A 81 -4.31 -0.95 5.23
N TYR A 82 -4.26 0.24 5.83
CA TYR A 82 -5.31 1.23 5.67
C TYR A 82 -5.11 2.13 4.45
N LYS A 83 -3.88 2.60 4.22
CA LYS A 83 -3.53 3.48 3.11
C LYS A 83 -3.60 2.77 1.76
N THR A 84 -3.33 1.47 1.68
CA THR A 84 -3.15 0.77 0.39
C THR A 84 -4.08 -0.43 0.24
N SER A 85 -4.14 -1.34 1.21
CA SER A 85 -4.75 -2.65 0.99
C SER A 85 -6.26 -2.61 0.72
N PHE A 86 -7.00 -1.77 1.45
CA PHE A 86 -8.46 -1.73 1.30
C PHE A 86 -8.91 -1.22 -0.06
N TYR A 87 -8.43 -0.05 -0.51
CA TYR A 87 -8.88 0.52 -1.78
C TYR A 87 -8.28 -0.20 -3.01
N SER A 88 -7.04 -0.71 -2.90
CA SER A 88 -6.35 -1.31 -4.05
C SER A 88 -6.71 -2.78 -4.30
N PHE A 89 -7.03 -3.54 -3.25
CA PHE A 89 -7.22 -5.00 -3.34
C PHE A 89 -8.62 -5.43 -2.91
N TYR A 90 -9.06 -5.08 -1.69
CA TYR A 90 -10.33 -5.54 -1.17
C TYR A 90 -11.53 -4.91 -1.89
N MET A 91 -11.53 -3.58 -2.01
CA MET A 91 -12.67 -2.81 -2.52
C MET A 91 -13.09 -3.20 -3.95
N PRO A 92 -12.18 -3.40 -4.93
CA PRO A 92 -12.59 -3.84 -6.27
C PRO A 92 -13.37 -5.16 -6.27
N VAL A 93 -12.98 -6.11 -5.42
CA VAL A 93 -13.68 -7.39 -5.29
C VAL A 93 -14.98 -7.22 -4.51
N ALA A 94 -14.97 -6.49 -3.39
CA ALA A 94 -16.17 -6.22 -2.60
C ALA A 94 -17.26 -5.50 -3.42
N LEU A 95 -16.89 -4.55 -4.28
CA LEU A 95 -17.81 -3.92 -5.22
C LEU A 95 -18.39 -4.94 -6.21
N ALA A 96 -17.56 -5.83 -6.77
CA ALA A 96 -18.03 -6.86 -7.67
C ALA A 96 -19.00 -7.84 -6.99
N LEU A 97 -18.75 -8.20 -5.72
CA LEU A 97 -19.67 -9.05 -4.94
C LEU A 97 -21.04 -8.39 -4.73
N LEU A 98 -21.06 -7.09 -4.42
CA LEU A 98 -22.31 -6.32 -4.34
C LEU A 98 -23.08 -6.36 -5.67
N LEU A 99 -22.39 -6.13 -6.80
CA LEU A 99 -22.98 -6.18 -8.13
C LEU A 99 -23.49 -7.58 -8.52
N CYS A 100 -22.89 -8.64 -7.99
CA CYS A 100 -23.33 -10.02 -8.16
C CYS A 100 -24.51 -10.42 -7.25
N GLY A 101 -25.01 -9.50 -6.41
CA GLY A 101 -26.15 -9.74 -5.53
C GLY A 101 -25.81 -10.38 -4.18
N GLU A 102 -24.53 -10.40 -3.80
CA GLU A 102 -24.04 -11.11 -2.61
C GLU A 102 -24.07 -10.26 -1.32
N LYS A 103 -24.78 -9.12 -1.31
CA LYS A 103 -24.69 -8.13 -0.21
C LYS A 103 -24.94 -8.69 1.21
N ASP A 104 -25.76 -9.73 1.34
CA ASP A 104 -26.09 -10.35 2.63
C ASP A 104 -25.16 -11.52 2.98
N ASN A 105 -24.25 -11.91 2.08
CA ASN A 105 -23.33 -13.02 2.24
C ASN A 105 -22.03 -12.59 2.93
N LYS A 106 -22.11 -12.29 4.23
CA LYS A 106 -20.96 -11.83 5.02
C LYS A 106 -19.72 -12.75 4.89
N LYS A 107 -19.93 -14.06 4.77
CA LYS A 107 -18.85 -15.06 4.70
C LYS A 107 -17.91 -14.80 3.52
N ILE A 108 -18.42 -14.50 2.34
CA ILE A 108 -17.56 -14.28 1.17
C ILE A 108 -16.82 -12.95 1.22
N PHE A 109 -17.39 -11.92 1.87
CA PHE A 109 -16.69 -10.66 2.14
C PHE A 109 -15.53 -10.87 3.13
N ASP A 110 -15.77 -11.66 4.19
CA ASP A 110 -14.73 -12.00 5.17
C ASP A 110 -13.59 -12.80 4.52
N ILE A 111 -13.90 -13.85 3.73
CA ILE A 111 -12.90 -14.60 2.95
C ILE A 111 -12.10 -13.66 2.04
N SER A 112 -12.81 -12.79 1.31
CA SER A 112 -12.16 -11.84 0.38
C SER A 112 -11.23 -10.88 1.12
N ARG A 113 -11.67 -10.31 2.25
CA ARG A 113 -10.86 -9.41 3.07
C ARG A 113 -9.62 -10.10 3.61
N ASP A 114 -9.77 -11.32 4.14
CA ASP A 114 -8.69 -12.05 4.81
C ASP A 114 -7.59 -12.50 3.84
N ILE A 115 -7.86 -12.49 2.53
CA ILE A 115 -6.87 -12.77 1.47
C ILE A 115 -6.34 -11.46 0.85
N LEU A 116 -7.24 -10.54 0.48
CA LEU A 116 -6.90 -9.35 -0.28
C LEU A 116 -6.19 -8.29 0.57
N VAL A 117 -6.50 -8.19 1.87
CA VAL A 117 -5.82 -7.23 2.75
C VAL A 117 -4.35 -7.59 2.96
N PRO A 118 -3.99 -8.85 3.32
CA PRO A 118 -2.59 -9.28 3.36
C PRO A 118 -1.88 -9.18 2.01
N MET A 119 -2.59 -9.44 0.90
CA MET A 119 -2.05 -9.25 -0.44
C MET A 119 -1.69 -7.79 -0.72
N GLY A 120 -2.54 -6.85 -0.30
CA GLY A 120 -2.23 -5.42 -0.36
C GLY A 120 -1.06 -5.00 0.52
N VAL A 121 -0.87 -5.69 1.67
CA VAL A 121 0.32 -5.46 2.50
C VAL A 121 1.58 -5.90 1.78
N TYR A 122 1.55 -7.09 1.18
CA TYR A 122 2.65 -7.58 0.35
C TYR A 122 2.96 -6.60 -0.80
N PHE A 123 1.94 -6.13 -1.50
CA PHE A 123 2.08 -5.17 -2.59
C PHE A 123 2.81 -3.90 -2.17
N GLN A 124 2.46 -3.30 -1.03
CA GLN A 124 3.15 -2.09 -0.58
C GLN A 124 4.58 -2.36 -0.13
N VAL A 125 4.87 -3.51 0.49
CA VAL A 125 6.27 -3.90 0.79
C VAL A 125 7.08 -4.02 -0.51
N GLN A 126 6.48 -4.52 -1.58
CA GLN A 126 7.11 -4.50 -2.90
C GLN A 126 7.27 -3.07 -3.45
N ASP A 127 6.33 -2.15 -3.22
CA ASP A 127 6.45 -0.75 -3.66
C ASP A 127 7.60 -0.06 -2.91
N ASP A 128 7.72 -0.25 -1.59
CA ASP A 128 8.84 0.24 -0.78
C ASP A 128 10.19 -0.31 -1.28
N TYR A 129 10.21 -1.59 -1.69
CA TYR A 129 11.40 -2.21 -2.31
C TYR A 129 11.72 -1.60 -3.68
N LEU A 130 10.72 -1.46 -4.55
CA LEU A 130 10.87 -0.91 -5.90
C LEU A 130 11.16 0.59 -5.90
N ASP A 131 10.77 1.33 -4.87
CA ASP A 131 11.14 2.73 -4.68
C ASP A 131 12.68 2.85 -4.64
N LEU A 132 13.36 1.91 -3.99
CA LEU A 132 14.81 1.93 -3.87
C LEU A 132 15.55 1.17 -4.99
N TYR A 133 15.09 -0.04 -5.30
CA TYR A 133 15.78 -0.99 -6.17
C TYR A 133 15.18 -1.12 -7.57
N GLY A 134 14.04 -0.47 -7.83
CA GLY A 134 13.36 -0.53 -9.11
C GLY A 134 14.09 0.27 -10.20
N ASP A 135 14.00 -0.19 -11.45
CA ASP A 135 14.46 0.59 -12.59
C ASP A 135 13.47 1.73 -12.85
N VAL A 136 13.94 2.98 -12.79
CA VAL A 136 13.16 4.19 -13.07
C VAL A 136 12.44 4.12 -14.42
N LYS A 137 13.02 3.44 -15.42
CA LYS A 137 12.37 3.24 -16.74
C LYS A 137 11.12 2.37 -16.65
N LEU A 138 11.07 1.44 -15.71
CA LEU A 138 9.95 0.53 -15.50
C LEU A 138 8.94 1.12 -14.52
N THR A 139 9.41 1.64 -13.38
CA THR A 139 8.54 2.22 -12.34
C THR A 139 7.93 3.55 -12.78
N GLY A 140 8.61 4.30 -13.65
CA GLY A 140 8.19 5.63 -14.12
C GLY A 140 8.34 6.73 -13.06
N LYS A 141 8.93 6.42 -11.89
CA LYS A 141 9.18 7.36 -10.79
C LYS A 141 10.60 7.18 -10.26
N VAL A 142 11.21 8.28 -9.84
CA VAL A 142 12.42 8.26 -9.02
C VAL A 142 11.98 8.05 -7.58
N GLY A 143 12.59 7.09 -6.89
CA GLY A 143 12.28 6.82 -5.49
C GLY A 143 12.64 7.97 -4.57
N THR A 144 11.84 8.15 -3.53
CA THR A 144 11.96 9.28 -2.60
C THR A 144 11.87 8.89 -1.14
N ASP A 145 11.60 7.63 -0.80
CA ASP A 145 11.27 7.21 0.56
C ASP A 145 12.32 7.59 1.60
N ILE A 146 13.61 7.37 1.29
CA ILE A 146 14.73 7.74 2.15
C ILE A 146 14.73 9.25 2.41
N LYS A 147 14.61 10.05 1.34
CA LYS A 147 14.65 11.52 1.42
C LYS A 147 13.41 12.09 2.10
N ASP A 148 12.28 11.43 1.97
CA ASP A 148 11.00 11.85 2.51
C ASP A 148 10.74 11.36 3.93
N ASN A 149 11.76 10.77 4.57
CA ASN A 149 11.69 10.26 5.94
C ASN A 149 10.54 9.25 6.10
N LYS A 150 10.31 8.43 5.07
CA LYS A 150 9.21 7.46 5.09
C LYS A 150 9.53 6.31 6.02
N CYS A 151 8.52 5.91 6.80
CA CYS A 151 8.50 4.68 7.57
C CYS A 151 8.32 3.48 6.61
N SER A 152 9.28 3.24 5.72
CA SER A 152 9.23 2.15 4.75
C SER A 152 9.62 0.83 5.38
N TRP A 153 9.22 -0.28 4.75
CA TRP A 153 9.59 -1.61 5.23
C TRP A 153 11.12 -1.79 5.28
N LEU A 154 11.86 -1.21 4.33
CA LEU A 154 13.32 -1.33 4.23
C LEU A 154 14.03 -0.72 5.45
N VAL A 155 13.62 0.48 5.90
CA VAL A 155 14.26 1.13 7.06
C VAL A 155 13.95 0.39 8.36
N ILE A 156 12.76 -0.19 8.48
CA ILE A 156 12.40 -1.01 9.64
C ILE A 156 13.30 -2.25 9.71
N LYS A 157 13.51 -2.94 8.58
CA LYS A 157 14.42 -4.09 8.54
C LYS A 157 15.88 -3.73 8.75
N ALA A 158 16.30 -2.55 8.30
CA ALA A 158 17.63 -2.03 8.63
C ALA A 158 17.79 -1.76 10.14
N LEU A 159 16.80 -1.12 10.76
CA LEU A 159 16.79 -0.84 12.21
C LEU A 159 16.78 -2.12 13.07
N GLU A 160 16.09 -3.17 12.62
CA GLU A 160 16.07 -4.48 13.30
C GLU A 160 17.43 -5.22 13.22
N LYS A 161 18.25 -4.95 12.19
CA LYS A 161 19.51 -5.67 11.93
C LYS A 161 20.77 -4.87 12.28
N CYS A 162 20.69 -3.55 12.33
CA CYS A 162 21.86 -2.71 12.50
C CYS A 162 22.47 -2.83 13.90
N ASP A 163 23.80 -2.75 13.98
CA ASP A 163 24.49 -2.53 15.25
C ASP A 163 24.42 -1.04 15.69
N SER A 164 25.04 -0.72 16.82
CA SER A 164 25.02 0.64 17.39
C SER A 164 25.77 1.68 16.55
N ASN A 165 26.73 1.29 15.72
CA ASN A 165 27.44 2.21 14.81
C ASN A 165 26.63 2.43 13.55
N GLN A 166 26.09 1.37 12.96
CA GLN A 166 25.19 1.41 11.82
C GLN A 166 23.90 2.17 12.14
N ARG A 167 23.39 2.06 13.38
CA ARG A 167 22.25 2.86 13.84
C ARG A 167 22.54 4.37 13.76
N LYS A 168 23.72 4.81 14.21
CA LYS A 168 24.12 6.23 14.13
C LYS A 168 24.18 6.73 12.68
N ILE A 169 24.57 5.85 11.74
CA ILE A 169 24.57 6.17 10.30
C ILE A 169 23.13 6.44 9.84
N LEU A 170 22.17 5.59 10.20
CA LEU A 170 20.75 5.82 9.87
C LEU A 170 20.23 7.12 10.49
N ASP A 171 20.50 7.37 11.78
CA ASP A 171 20.04 8.58 12.47
C ASP A 171 20.60 9.87 11.82
N LEU A 172 21.82 9.81 11.29
CA LEU A 172 22.48 10.96 10.66
C LEU A 172 22.01 11.21 9.22
N HIS A 173 21.81 10.16 8.43
CA HIS A 173 21.65 10.26 6.98
C HIS A 173 20.22 9.99 6.47
N TYR A 174 19.37 9.29 7.23
CA TYR A 174 17.99 9.05 6.80
C TYR A 174 17.15 10.32 6.87
N GLY A 175 16.20 10.50 5.94
CA GLY A 175 15.31 11.67 5.89
C GLY A 175 15.98 12.98 5.47
N LYS A 176 17.22 12.93 4.95
CA LYS A 176 17.93 14.11 4.43
C LYS A 176 17.62 14.30 2.95
N LYS A 177 17.44 15.56 2.53
CA LYS A 177 17.15 15.92 1.13
C LYS A 177 18.39 15.89 0.21
N SER A 178 19.48 15.26 0.63
CA SER A 178 20.78 15.26 -0.07
C SER A 178 21.06 13.89 -0.68
N ASP A 179 21.54 13.89 -1.92
CA ASP A 179 21.88 12.67 -2.66
C ASP A 179 23.05 11.92 -2.00
N ALA A 180 23.98 12.64 -1.37
CA ALA A 180 25.10 12.02 -0.67
C ALA A 180 24.64 11.21 0.54
N ASP A 181 23.70 11.74 1.31
CA ASP A 181 23.11 11.04 2.46
C ASP A 181 22.31 9.81 2.01
N GLU A 182 21.53 9.94 0.92
CA GLU A 182 20.81 8.81 0.33
C GLU A 182 21.74 7.68 -0.10
N LEU A 183 22.90 8.00 -0.70
CA LEU A 183 23.91 7.01 -1.07
C LEU A 183 24.51 6.29 0.13
N VAL A 184 24.71 6.98 1.25
CA VAL A 184 25.18 6.35 2.50
C VAL A 184 24.16 5.36 3.04
N VAL A 185 22.87 5.73 3.07
CA VAL A 185 21.79 4.82 3.49
C VAL A 185 21.70 3.61 2.55
N LYS A 186 21.77 3.82 1.23
CA LYS A 186 21.79 2.73 0.23
C LYS A 186 22.95 1.77 0.47
N LYS A 187 24.15 2.30 0.75
CA LYS A 187 25.32 1.47 1.04
C LYS A 187 25.12 0.65 2.30
N LEU A 188 24.57 1.25 3.36
CA LEU A 188 24.25 0.52 4.58
C LEU A 188 23.23 -0.60 4.34
N TYR A 189 22.21 -0.37 3.52
CA TYR A 189 21.23 -1.42 3.17
C TYR A 189 21.88 -2.59 2.41
N GLN A 190 22.88 -2.33 1.57
CA GLN A 190 23.67 -3.38 0.93
C GLN A 190 24.47 -4.16 1.97
N ASP A 191 25.15 -3.48 2.89
CA ASP A 191 25.98 -4.11 3.92
C ASP A 191 25.15 -4.94 4.92
N LEU A 192 23.88 -4.58 5.13
CA LEU A 192 22.91 -5.32 5.93
C LEU A 192 22.15 -6.42 5.17
N ASP A 193 22.41 -6.59 3.86
CA ASP A 193 21.69 -7.50 2.96
C ASP A 193 20.16 -7.34 3.03
N ILE A 194 19.66 -6.10 3.01
CA ILE A 194 18.22 -5.83 3.05
C ILE A 194 17.51 -6.40 1.81
N GLN A 195 18.21 -6.49 0.68
CA GLN A 195 17.69 -7.13 -0.52
C GLN A 195 17.44 -8.64 -0.32
N GLY A 196 18.37 -9.38 0.28
CA GLY A 196 18.15 -10.79 0.63
C GLY A 196 17.03 -10.97 1.65
N VAL A 197 16.91 -10.07 2.63
CA VAL A 197 15.80 -10.08 3.61
C VAL A 197 14.44 -9.89 2.91
N PHE A 198 14.37 -8.99 1.93
CA PHE A 198 13.16 -8.81 1.12
C PHE A 198 12.83 -10.06 0.30
N GLN A 199 13.81 -10.68 -0.37
CA GLN A 199 13.58 -11.88 -1.18
C GLN A 199 13.00 -13.03 -0.35
N GLN A 200 13.56 -13.30 0.83
CA GLN A 200 13.04 -14.31 1.76
C GLN A 200 11.61 -13.98 2.24
N TYR A 201 11.35 -12.71 2.55
CA TYR A 201 10.00 -12.26 2.91
C TYR A 201 9.00 -12.43 1.77
N ALA A 202 9.38 -12.07 0.55
CA ALA A 202 8.55 -12.16 -0.64
C ALA A 202 8.18 -13.61 -0.96
N GLU A 203 9.16 -14.52 -1.01
CA GLU A 203 8.93 -15.95 -1.25
C GLU A 203 7.99 -16.56 -0.21
N LYS A 204 8.25 -16.28 1.09
CA LYS A 204 7.41 -16.78 2.18
C LYS A 204 5.98 -16.23 2.12
N THR A 205 5.84 -14.93 1.85
CA THR A 205 4.55 -14.25 1.77
C THR A 205 3.74 -14.76 0.58
N GLU A 206 4.35 -14.91 -0.59
CA GLU A 206 3.69 -15.48 -1.77
C GLU A 206 3.24 -16.92 -1.53
N SER A 207 4.07 -17.76 -0.93
CA SER A 207 3.67 -19.12 -0.56
C SER A 207 2.47 -19.12 0.38
N THR A 208 2.50 -18.26 1.41
CA THR A 208 1.39 -18.14 2.38
C THR A 208 0.09 -17.67 1.70
N LEU A 209 0.17 -16.70 0.78
CA LEU A 209 -0.99 -16.22 0.03
C LEU A 209 -1.54 -17.31 -0.89
N ARG A 210 -0.67 -18.08 -1.57
CA ARG A 210 -1.11 -19.24 -2.39
C ARG A 210 -1.81 -20.29 -1.53
N ASP A 211 -1.28 -20.58 -0.34
CA ASP A 211 -1.91 -21.53 0.58
C ASP A 211 -3.27 -21.04 1.09
N LEU A 212 -3.43 -19.74 1.35
CA LEU A 212 -4.72 -19.15 1.72
C LEU A 212 -5.73 -19.28 0.57
N ILE A 213 -5.32 -18.99 -0.66
CA ILE A 213 -6.18 -19.10 -1.85
C ILE A 213 -6.58 -20.56 -2.09
N ASN A 214 -5.65 -21.51 -1.97
CA ASN A 214 -5.91 -22.94 -2.17
C ASN A 214 -6.87 -23.54 -1.13
N LYS A 215 -7.02 -22.88 0.04
CA LYS A 215 -7.95 -23.29 1.10
C LYS A 215 -9.35 -22.71 0.93
N VAL A 216 -9.57 -21.82 -0.03
CA VAL A 216 -10.89 -21.26 -0.32
C VAL A 216 -11.80 -22.35 -0.85
N ASP A 217 -12.98 -22.48 -0.24
CA ASP A 217 -14.05 -23.34 -0.74
C ASP A 217 -14.59 -22.75 -2.05
N SER A 218 -14.36 -23.44 -3.16
CA SER A 218 -14.77 -23.00 -4.50
C SER A 218 -16.29 -22.98 -4.69
N SER A 219 -17.07 -23.59 -3.78
CA SER A 219 -18.52 -23.47 -3.77
C SER A 219 -19.02 -22.13 -3.21
N GLU A 220 -18.18 -21.43 -2.43
CA GLU A 220 -18.49 -20.13 -1.83
C GLU A 220 -18.07 -18.97 -2.74
N ILE A 221 -16.85 -19.04 -3.30
CA ILE A 221 -16.32 -18.02 -4.21
C ILE A 221 -15.24 -18.64 -5.10
N ASN A 222 -15.20 -18.26 -6.38
CA ASN A 222 -14.17 -18.73 -7.30
C ASN A 222 -12.76 -18.24 -6.85
N PRO A 223 -11.83 -19.13 -6.44
CA PRO A 223 -10.50 -18.75 -5.97
C PRO A 223 -9.62 -18.10 -7.06
N GLU A 224 -9.98 -18.25 -8.34
CA GLU A 224 -9.30 -17.62 -9.46
C GLU A 224 -9.31 -16.09 -9.38
N ILE A 225 -10.33 -15.50 -8.73
CA ILE A 225 -10.39 -14.06 -8.49
C ILE A 225 -9.14 -13.62 -7.73
N PHE A 226 -8.79 -14.32 -6.64
CA PHE A 226 -7.60 -14.01 -5.83
C PHE A 226 -6.31 -14.36 -6.56
N SER A 227 -6.28 -15.49 -7.26
CA SER A 227 -5.09 -15.91 -8.03
C SER A 227 -4.75 -14.90 -9.13
N SER A 228 -5.75 -14.31 -9.78
CA SER A 228 -5.57 -13.27 -10.79
C SER A 228 -4.90 -12.02 -10.23
N PHE A 229 -5.29 -11.58 -9.03
CA PHE A 229 -4.62 -10.47 -8.35
C PHE A 229 -3.19 -10.83 -7.96
N LEU A 230 -2.98 -12.01 -7.34
CA LEU A 230 -1.65 -12.44 -6.93
C LEU A 230 -0.69 -12.54 -8.11
N ASN A 231 -1.12 -13.14 -9.22
CA ASN A 231 -0.29 -13.30 -10.41
C ASN A 231 0.10 -11.95 -11.06
N LYS A 232 -0.72 -10.89 -10.89
CA LYS A 232 -0.37 -9.55 -11.38
C LYS A 232 0.72 -8.87 -10.54
N ILE A 233 0.88 -9.26 -9.28
CA ILE A 233 1.83 -8.63 -8.36
C ILE A 233 3.04 -9.53 -8.05
N SER A 234 2.93 -10.85 -8.26
CA SER A 234 4.05 -11.78 -8.15
C SER A 234 5.17 -11.36 -9.10
N HIS A 235 6.39 -11.27 -8.57
CA HIS A 235 7.59 -10.85 -9.33
C HIS A 235 7.43 -9.54 -10.11
N ARG A 236 6.55 -8.64 -9.67
CA ARG A 236 6.30 -7.38 -10.38
C ARG A 236 7.55 -6.51 -10.46
N GLN A 237 7.74 -5.90 -11.63
CA GLN A 237 8.76 -4.88 -11.86
C GLN A 237 8.17 -3.45 -11.83
N LYS A 238 6.86 -3.33 -11.56
CA LYS A 238 6.09 -2.09 -11.47
C LYS A 238 4.92 -2.23 -10.49
#